data_AF-A0A2K2DJQ8-F1
#
_entry.id   AF-A0A2K2DJQ8-F1
#
_cell.length_a   1.000
_cell.length_b   1.000
_cell.length_c   1.000
_cell.angle_alpha   90.00
_cell.angle_beta   90.00
_cell.angle_gamma   90.00
#
_symmetry.space_group_name_H-M   'P 1'
#
loop_
_entity.id
_entity.type
_entity.pdbx_description
1 polymer ?
#
loop_
_entity_poly.entity_id
_entity_poly.type
_entity_poly.pdbx_seq_one_letter_code
_entity_poly.pdbx_strand_id
1 'polypeptide(L)'
;MIQNKASTVDRLAIKAIRCNPICSCRCHPETGIHLLAHYSSSSALWSLILQMLALPLSLALLFLEDWWLYSLSLLPIDRRKSWSVLIMLTWWHIWSERNSCVFKQKGHPVSFLLQRIKDLHDWKMANFSSVALLSWL
;
A
#
# COMPACT_ATOMS: atom_id res chain seq x y z
N MET A 1 -1.71 0.13 15.82
CA MET A 1 -1.37 -1.31 15.89
C MET A 1 -1.41 -1.88 14.50
N ILE A 2 -0.26 -1.95 13.84
CA ILE A 2 -0.09 -2.71 12.60
C ILE A 2 -0.12 -4.19 13.04
N GLN A 3 -1.33 -4.73 13.22
CA GLN A 3 -1.46 -6.16 13.45
C GLN A 3 -1.03 -6.85 12.18
N ASN A 4 0.16 -7.42 12.27
CA ASN A 4 0.83 -8.37 11.41
C ASN A 4 -0.18 -9.49 11.02
N LYS A 5 -1.09 -9.21 10.08
CA LYS A 5 -2.20 -10.07 9.62
C LYS A 5 -2.24 -10.20 8.10
N ALA A 6 -1.36 -9.50 7.39
CA ALA A 6 -1.17 -9.72 5.96
C ALA A 6 -0.59 -11.13 5.76
N SER A 7 -1.23 -11.94 4.91
CA SER A 7 -0.67 -13.23 4.47
C SER A 7 0.48 -12.94 3.51
N THR A 8 1.67 -12.67 4.05
CA THR A 8 2.93 -12.74 3.32
C THR A 8 3.38 -14.20 3.21
N VAL A 9 4.24 -14.51 2.25
CA VAL A 9 4.79 -15.86 2.04
C VAL A 9 5.35 -16.48 3.33
N ASP A 10 5.90 -15.66 4.23
CA ASP A 10 6.37 -16.05 5.56
C ASP A 10 5.32 -16.80 6.40
N ARG A 11 4.03 -16.48 6.27
CA ARG A 11 2.93 -17.21 6.96
C ARG A 11 2.34 -18.34 6.13
N LEU A 12 2.46 -18.27 4.81
CA LEU A 12 2.00 -19.34 3.91
C LEU A 12 2.92 -20.57 4.00
N ALA A 13 4.21 -20.36 4.29
CA ALA A 13 5.18 -21.40 4.61
C ALA A 13 4.78 -22.19 5.87
N ILE A 14 4.29 -21.51 6.91
CA ILE A 14 3.75 -22.15 8.14
C ILE A 14 2.50 -22.99 7.84
N LYS A 15 1.75 -22.66 6.78
CA LYS A 15 0.52 -23.37 6.37
C LYS A 15 0.75 -24.45 5.31
N ALA A 16 2.00 -24.82 5.00
CA ALA A 16 2.36 -25.79 3.97
C ALA A 16 1.77 -25.49 2.56
N ILE A 17 1.41 -24.24 2.29
CA ILE A 17 0.96 -23.81 0.97
C ILE A 17 2.21 -23.57 0.12
N ARG A 18 2.35 -24.29 -1.00
CA ARG A 18 3.41 -24.07 -1.97
C ARG A 18 3.28 -22.66 -2.57
N CYS A 19 3.92 -21.70 -1.95
CA CYS A 19 4.21 -20.40 -2.56
C CYS A 19 5.64 -20.42 -3.06
N ASN A 20 5.86 -19.85 -4.24
CA ASN A 20 7.21 -19.59 -4.71
C ASN A 20 7.89 -18.65 -3.69
N PRO A 21 9.01 -19.05 -3.06
CA PRO A 21 9.70 -18.19 -2.07
C PRO A 21 10.26 -16.91 -2.71
N ILE A 22 10.29 -16.87 -4.03
CA ILE A 22 10.75 -15.75 -4.83
C ILE A 22 9.52 -14.90 -5.21
N CYS A 23 9.61 -13.60 -4.94
CA CYS A 23 8.59 -12.63 -5.33
C CYS A 23 8.37 -12.66 -6.85
N SER A 24 7.21 -12.20 -7.34
CA SER A 24 6.92 -12.10 -8.79
C SER A 24 7.94 -11.26 -9.58
N CYS A 25 8.73 -10.41 -8.90
CA CYS A 25 9.88 -9.71 -9.50
C CYS A 25 11.05 -10.63 -9.87
N ARG A 26 11.05 -11.89 -9.39
CA ARG A 26 12.08 -12.93 -9.56
C ARG A 26 13.47 -12.62 -9.01
N CYS A 27 13.68 -11.46 -8.39
CA CYS A 27 15.00 -11.00 -7.94
C CYS A 27 15.23 -11.13 -6.43
N HIS A 28 14.17 -11.20 -5.62
CA HIS A 28 14.28 -11.19 -4.16
C HIS A 28 13.33 -12.20 -3.50
N PRO A 29 13.68 -12.71 -2.29
CA PRO A 29 12.75 -13.40 -1.43
C PRO A 29 11.52 -12.53 -1.14
N GLU A 30 10.33 -13.11 -1.17
CA GLU A 30 9.12 -12.35 -0.89
C GLU A 30 8.97 -12.07 0.61
N THR A 31 9.39 -10.87 1.04
CA THR A 31 9.11 -10.34 2.38
C THR A 31 7.98 -9.32 2.32
N GLY A 32 7.32 -9.06 3.46
CA GLY A 32 6.27 -8.03 3.53
C GLY A 32 6.75 -6.64 3.10
N ILE A 33 8.00 -6.28 3.44
CA ILE A 33 8.61 -5.01 3.06
C ILE A 33 8.89 -4.97 1.56
N HIS A 34 9.48 -6.05 1.02
CA HIS A 34 9.71 -6.14 -0.41
C HIS A 34 8.41 -6.04 -1.21
N LEU A 35 7.36 -6.71 -0.76
CA LEU A 35 6.04 -6.67 -1.40
C LEU A 35 5.42 -5.26 -1.34
N LEU A 36 5.42 -4.62 -0.18
CA LEU A 36 4.69 -3.37 0.04
C LEU A 36 5.44 -2.10 -0.42
N ALA A 37 6.77 -2.18 -0.57
CA ALA A 37 7.61 -1.03 -0.93
C ALA A 37 8.42 -1.23 -2.23
N HIS A 38 9.05 -2.40 -2.41
CA HIS A 38 10.12 -2.56 -3.42
C HIS A 38 9.71 -3.36 -4.67
N TYR A 39 8.58 -4.06 -4.64
CA TYR A 39 8.00 -4.72 -5.80
C TYR A 39 7.68 -3.68 -6.88
N SER A 40 7.96 -3.98 -8.16
CA SER A 40 7.89 -2.99 -9.25
C SER A 40 6.54 -2.27 -9.35
N SER A 41 5.43 -2.99 -9.21
CA SER A 41 4.09 -2.38 -9.20
C SER A 41 3.84 -1.54 -7.94
N SER A 42 4.37 -1.95 -6.79
CA SER A 42 4.26 -1.22 -5.51
C SER A 42 5.05 0.08 -5.57
N SER A 43 6.30 0.03 -6.02
CA SER A 43 7.15 1.20 -6.20
C SER A 43 6.54 2.19 -7.19
N ALA A 44 5.98 1.71 -8.30
CA ALA A 44 5.29 2.55 -9.28
C ALA A 44 4.03 3.20 -8.68
N LEU A 45 3.20 2.44 -7.96
CA LEU A 45 1.99 2.95 -7.32
C LEU A 45 2.32 4.02 -6.28
N TRP A 46 3.31 3.77 -5.43
CA TRP A 46 3.77 4.73 -4.44
C TRP A 46 4.38 5.98 -5.06
N SER A 47 5.17 5.83 -6.12
CA SER A 47 5.72 6.98 -6.84
C SER A 47 4.60 7.87 -7.38
N LEU A 48 3.56 7.29 -7.97
CA LEU A 48 2.39 8.05 -8.44
C LEU A 48 1.65 8.75 -7.29
N ILE A 49 1.41 8.07 -6.18
CA ILE A 49 0.74 8.66 -5.01
C ILE A 49 1.56 9.82 -4.44
N LEU A 50 2.87 9.65 -4.28
CA LEU A 50 3.74 10.67 -3.69
C LEU A 50 3.92 11.87 -4.63
N GLN A 51 4.05 11.64 -5.94
CA GLN A 51 4.08 12.70 -6.95
C GLN A 51 2.78 13.52 -6.96
N MET A 52 1.63 12.83 -6.90
CA MET A 52 0.33 13.51 -6.86
C MET A 52 0.16 14.42 -5.64
N LEU A 53 0.76 14.06 -4.51
CA LEU A 53 0.68 14.81 -3.26
C LEU A 53 1.85 15.79 -3.08
N ALA A 54 2.74 15.90 -4.07
CA ALA A 54 3.96 16.69 -4.02
C ALA A 54 4.81 16.40 -2.76
N LEU A 55 4.79 15.15 -2.27
CA LEU A 55 5.53 14.75 -1.08
C LEU A 55 6.94 14.30 -1.49
N PRO A 56 8.01 14.90 -0.95
CA PRO A 56 9.40 14.52 -1.24
C PRO A 56 9.81 13.27 -0.44
N LEU A 57 8.94 12.27 -0.37
CA LEU A 57 9.17 11.00 0.30
C LEU A 57 9.66 9.96 -0.69
N SER A 58 10.46 9.03 -0.20
CA SER A 58 10.76 7.78 -0.89
C SER A 58 10.52 6.63 0.08
N LEU A 59 10.08 5.49 -0.43
CA LEU A 59 9.90 4.26 0.36
C LEU A 59 11.21 3.49 0.55
N ALA A 60 12.35 4.20 0.53
CA ALA A 60 13.69 3.63 0.59
C ALA A 60 14.12 3.14 1.99
N LEU A 61 13.21 3.13 2.98
CA LEU A 61 13.54 2.78 4.36
C LEU A 61 13.41 1.28 4.63
N LEU A 62 14.33 0.77 5.46
CA LEU A 62 14.41 -0.63 5.87
C LEU A 62 13.18 -1.10 6.66
N PHE A 63 12.38 -0.19 7.22
CA PHE A 63 11.19 -0.50 8.01
C PHE A 63 9.99 0.39 7.61
N LEU A 64 8.86 -0.25 7.29
CA LEU A 64 7.61 0.42 6.89
C LEU A 64 6.98 1.26 8.01
N GLU A 65 7.18 0.86 9.27
CA GLU A 65 6.66 1.57 10.44
C GLU A 65 7.38 2.91 10.63
N ASP A 66 8.71 2.91 10.57
CA ASP A 66 9.51 4.14 10.63
C ASP A 66 9.14 5.09 9.49
N TRP A 67 8.94 4.55 8.28
CA TRP A 67 8.48 5.34 7.14
C TRP A 67 7.09 5.95 7.36
N TRP A 68 6.15 5.16 7.88
CA TRP A 68 4.82 5.67 8.24
C TRP A 68 4.95 6.81 9.24
N LEU A 69 5.63 6.59 10.37
CA LEU A 69 5.74 7.59 11.44
C LEU A 69 6.42 8.86 10.95
N TYR A 70 7.51 8.72 10.18
CA TYR A 70 8.18 9.85 9.55
C TYR A 70 7.24 10.61 8.60
N SER A 71 6.52 9.92 7.72
CA SER A 71 5.58 10.55 6.79
C SER A 71 4.45 11.31 7.50
N LEU A 72 3.96 10.81 8.65
CA LEU A 72 2.99 11.53 9.48
C LEU A 72 3.58 12.79 10.12
N SER A 73 4.86 12.76 10.51
CA SER A 73 5.52 13.90 11.14
C SER A 73 5.64 15.11 10.21
N LEU A 74 5.70 14.87 8.90
CA LEU A 74 5.76 15.89 7.86
C LEU A 74 4.40 16.56 7.59
N LEU A 75 3.31 16.03 8.14
CA LEU A 75 1.95 16.49 7.84
C LEU A 75 1.30 17.22 9.03
N PRO A 76 0.50 18.28 8.74
CA PRO A 76 -0.40 18.89 9.71
C PRO A 76 -1.35 17.86 10.37
N ILE A 77 -1.72 18.10 11.62
CA ILE A 77 -2.45 17.12 12.45
C ILE A 77 -3.82 16.74 11.87
N ASP A 78 -4.50 17.69 11.23
CA ASP A 78 -5.76 17.53 10.52
C ASP A 78 -5.63 16.60 9.30
N ARG A 79 -4.46 16.58 8.64
CA ARG A 79 -4.20 15.75 7.45
C ARG A 79 -3.71 14.34 7.77
N ARG A 80 -3.20 14.11 8.99
CA ARG A 80 -2.65 12.82 9.42
C ARG A 80 -3.66 11.66 9.34
N LYS A 81 -4.94 11.92 9.61
CA LYS A 81 -6.00 10.91 9.50
C LYS A 81 -6.22 10.49 8.05
N SER A 82 -6.37 11.46 7.15
CA SER A 82 -6.53 11.24 5.71
C SER A 82 -5.34 10.45 5.14
N TRP A 83 -4.12 10.84 5.52
CA TRP A 83 -2.89 10.16 5.11
C TRP A 83 -2.81 8.72 5.62
N SER A 84 -3.17 8.48 6.89
CA SER A 84 -3.20 7.12 7.46
C SER A 84 -4.19 6.22 6.71
N VAL A 85 -5.37 6.75 6.34
CA VAL A 85 -6.35 6.01 5.53
C VAL A 85 -5.76 5.66 4.16
N LEU A 86 -5.10 6.62 3.51
CA LEU A 86 -4.47 6.40 2.21
C LEU A 86 -3.38 5.32 2.29
N ILE A 87 -2.48 5.38 3.28
CA ILE A 87 -1.44 4.35 3.47
C ILE A 87 -2.07 2.96 3.64
N MET A 88 -3.08 2.84 4.50
CA MET A 88 -3.75 1.57 4.74
C MET A 88 -4.42 1.01 3.46
N LEU A 89 -5.11 1.86 2.69
CA LEU A 89 -5.72 1.46 1.43
C LEU A 89 -4.67 1.01 0.43
N THR A 90 -3.59 1.77 0.27
CA THR A 90 -2.50 1.43 -0.65
C THR A 90 -1.86 0.08 -0.31
N TRP A 91 -1.46 -0.14 0.94
CA TRP A 91 -0.89 -1.42 1.35
C TRP A 91 -1.86 -2.58 1.20
N TRP A 92 -3.13 -2.38 1.56
CA TRP A 92 -4.16 -3.39 1.37
C TRP A 92 -4.33 -3.77 -0.10
N HIS A 93 -4.40 -2.78 -0.99
CA HIS A 93 -4.58 -3.01 -2.42
C HIS A 93 -3.37 -3.69 -3.05
N ILE A 94 -2.14 -3.30 -2.68
CA ILE A 94 -0.92 -3.99 -3.11
C ILE A 94 -0.96 -5.47 -2.70
N TRP A 95 -1.26 -5.74 -1.42
CA TRP A 95 -1.32 -7.11 -0.92
C TRP A 95 -2.43 -7.94 -1.60
N SER A 96 -3.61 -7.35 -1.76
CA SER A 96 -4.77 -8.00 -2.41
C SER A 96 -4.50 -8.29 -3.89
N GLU A 97 -3.85 -7.36 -4.58
CA GLU A 97 -3.46 -7.50 -5.98
C GLU A 97 -2.47 -8.65 -6.15
N ARG A 98 -1.40 -8.70 -5.35
CA ARG A 98 -0.45 -9.81 -5.39
C ARG A 98 -1.14 -11.15 -5.14
N ASN A 99 -2.06 -11.22 -4.19
CA ASN A 99 -2.80 -12.45 -3.93
C ASN A 99 -3.69 -12.85 -5.11
N SER A 100 -4.31 -11.89 -5.79
CA SER A 100 -5.07 -12.17 -7.01
C SER A 100 -4.16 -12.68 -8.15
N CYS A 101 -2.97 -12.10 -8.32
CA CYS A 101 -2.00 -12.60 -9.29
C CYS A 101 -1.58 -14.04 -8.99
N VAL A 102 -1.31 -14.37 -7.72
CA VAL A 102 -0.84 -15.71 -7.33
C VAL A 102 -1.95 -16.76 -7.36
N PHE A 103 -3.12 -16.46 -6.81
CA PHE A 103 -4.19 -17.46 -6.64
C PHE A 103 -5.17 -17.51 -7.81
N LYS A 104 -5.31 -16.41 -8.55
CA LYS A 104 -6.30 -16.29 -9.63
C LYS A 104 -5.69 -16.02 -11.00
N GLN A 105 -4.37 -15.83 -11.09
CA GLN A 105 -3.67 -15.43 -12.32
C GLN A 105 -4.27 -14.16 -12.96
N LYS A 106 -4.80 -13.27 -12.11
CA LYS A 106 -5.43 -12.01 -12.54
C LYS A 106 -4.65 -10.86 -11.93
N GLY A 107 -4.21 -9.95 -12.80
CA GLY A 107 -3.56 -8.71 -12.44
C GLY A 107 -4.26 -7.52 -13.10
N HIS A 108 -4.21 -6.37 -12.45
CA HIS A 108 -4.70 -5.08 -12.88
C HIS A 108 -3.53 -4.13 -13.07
N PRO A 109 -3.63 -3.18 -14.02
CA PRO A 109 -2.62 -2.13 -14.16
C PRO A 109 -2.59 -1.22 -12.93
N VAL A 110 -1.43 -0.63 -12.67
CA VAL A 110 -1.21 0.30 -11.54
C VAL A 110 -2.21 1.46 -11.57
N SER A 111 -2.58 1.96 -12.76
CA SER A 111 -3.58 3.01 -12.93
C SER A 111 -4.97 2.62 -12.41
N PHE A 112 -5.38 1.37 -12.61
CA PHE A 112 -6.65 0.85 -12.10
C PHE A 112 -6.63 0.78 -10.56
N LEU A 113 -5.53 0.31 -9.97
CA LEU A 113 -5.36 0.26 -8.52
C LEU A 113 -5.39 1.67 -7.91
N LEU A 114 -4.69 2.61 -8.55
CA LEU A 114 -4.67 4.01 -8.13
C LEU A 114 -6.09 4.60 -8.12
N GLN A 115 -6.86 4.43 -9.21
CA GLN A 115 -8.22 4.93 -9.28
C GLN A 115 -9.11 4.33 -8.17
N ARG A 116 -9.00 3.02 -7.94
CA ARG A 116 -9.79 2.35 -6.90
C ARG A 116 -9.43 2.82 -5.48
N ILE A 117 -8.15 3.05 -5.21
CA ILE A 117 -7.69 3.61 -3.93
C ILE A 117 -8.27 5.01 -3.74
N LYS A 118 -8.29 5.81 -4.81
CA LYS A 118 -8.85 7.17 -4.79
C LYS A 118 -10.34 7.16 -4.44
N ASP A 119 -11.13 6.39 -5.17
CA ASP A 119 -12.58 6.33 -4.96
C ASP A 119 -12.95 5.88 -3.54
N LEU A 120 -12.22 4.89 -3.01
CA LEU A 120 -12.41 4.39 -1.64
C LEU A 120 -11.94 5.38 -0.57
N HIS A 121 -10.86 6.12 -0.84
CA HIS A 121 -10.38 7.17 0.04
C HIS A 121 -11.41 8.29 0.14
N ASP A 122 -11.87 8.80 -1.00
CA ASP A 122 -12.90 9.84 -1.07
C ASP A 122 -14.19 9.42 -0.37
N TRP A 123 -14.69 8.21 -0.67
CA TRP A 123 -15.87 7.65 -0.02
C TRP A 123 -15.70 7.58 1.51
N LYS A 124 -14.53 7.14 1.97
CA LYS A 124 -14.26 7.02 3.41
C LYS A 124 -14.13 8.39 4.08
N MET A 125 -13.52 9.38 3.43
CA MET A 125 -13.39 10.74 3.94
C MET A 125 -14.73 11.48 3.95
N ALA A 126 -15.59 11.26 2.95
CA ALA A 126 -16.95 11.78 2.93
C ALA A 126 -17.83 11.21 4.07
N ASN A 127 -17.62 9.94 4.46
CA ASN A 127 -18.32 9.37 5.61
C ASN A 127 -17.79 9.87 6.97
N PHE A 128 -16.56 10.37 7.02
CA PHE A 128 -15.99 10.94 8.25
C PHE A 128 -16.28 12.43 8.43
N SER A 129 -16.74 13.11 7.38
CA SER A 129 -16.97 14.55 7.36
C SER A 129 -18.42 14.75 6.97
N SER A 130 -19.27 15.31 7.83
CA SER A 130 -20.67 15.66 7.47
C SER A 130 -20.79 16.80 6.44
N VAL A 131 -19.71 17.12 5.74
CA VAL A 131 -19.60 18.19 4.74
C VAL A 131 -18.89 17.63 3.52
N ALA A 132 -19.49 17.84 2.36
CA ALA A 132 -19.01 17.39 1.07
C ALA A 132 -17.65 18.02 0.71
N LEU A 133 -16.76 17.13 0.25
CA LEU A 133 -15.60 17.34 -0.63
C LEU A 133 -14.52 18.33 -0.17
N LEU A 134 -13.34 17.78 0.14
CA LEU A 134 -12.09 18.46 -0.19
C LEU A 134 -11.32 17.59 -1.18
N SER A 135 -11.26 18.11 -2.40
CA SER A 135 -10.47 17.67 -3.52
C SER A 135 -8.99 17.57 -3.14
N TRP A 136 -8.51 16.35 -2.96
CA TRP A 136 -7.11 15.97 -3.08
C TRP A 136 -6.06 16.83 -2.36
N LEU A 137 -6.39 17.38 -1.17
CA LEU A 137 -5.55 17.58 0.02
C LEU A 137 -6.29 18.34 1.15
#